data_AF-A0A836UHK6-F1
#
_entry.id   AF-A0A836UHK6-F1
#
_cell.length_a   1.000
_cell.length_b   1.000
_cell.length_c   1.000
_cell.angle_alpha   90.00
_cell.angle_beta   90.00
_cell.angle_gamma   90.00
#
_symmetry.space_group_name_H-M   'P 1'
#
loop_
_entity.id
_entity.type
_entity.pdbx_description
1 polymer ?
#
loop_
_entity_poly.entity_id
_entity_poly.type
_entity_poly.pdbx_seq_one_letter_code
_entity_poly.pdbx_strand_id
1 'polypeptide(L)' 'MDKEKLIKGGIWLSGFSLSIIFSALSLFIGFNNQRHGDYTVLIIGILLLIPVFYCAYKGFKLILDSIFEK' A
#
# COMPACT_ATOMS: atom_id res chain seq x y z
N MET A 1 3.30 -4.81 25.83
CA MET A 1 3.67 -4.57 24.42
C MET A 1 4.13 -5.85 23.76
N ASP A 2 3.43 -6.30 22.73
CA ASP A 2 3.72 -7.54 22.00
C ASP A 2 4.73 -7.28 20.86
N LYS A 3 5.99 -7.69 21.05
CA LYS A 3 7.08 -7.45 20.08
C LYS A 3 6.87 -8.20 18.76
N GLU A 4 6.19 -9.34 18.78
CA GLU A 4 5.96 -10.14 17.57
C GLU A 4 4.91 -9.47 16.68
N LYS A 5 3.80 -9.00 17.28
CA LYS A 5 2.80 -8.18 16.57
C LYS A 5 3.44 -6.90 16.01
N LEU A 6 4.34 -6.26 16.75
CA LEU A 6 5.03 -5.05 16.31
C LEU A 6 5.89 -5.30 15.06
N ILE A 7 6.68 -6.39 15.04
CA ILE A 7 7.50 -6.76 13.87
C ILE A 7 6.59 -7.06 12.66
N LYS A 8 5.52 -7.84 12.86
CA LYS A 8 4.54 -8.14 11.81
C LYS A 8 3.90 -6.86 11.26
N GLY A 9 3.54 -5.92 12.13
CA GLY A 9 3.03 -4.60 11.76
C GLY A 9 4.03 -3.81 10.92
N GLY A 10 5.30 -3.83 11.30
CA GLY A 10 6.40 -3.24 10.53
C GLY A 10 6.53 -3.83 9.12
N ILE A 11 6.42 -5.16 8.96
CA ILE A 11 6.45 -5.82 7.64
C ILE A 11 5.28 -5.34 6.77
N TRP A 12 4.07 -5.25 7.33
CA TRP A 12 2.91 -4.72 6.61
C TRP A 12 3.09 -3.25 6.22
N LEU A 13 3.70 -2.42 7.07
CA LEU A 13 4.02 -1.03 6.74
C LEU A 13 5.09 -0.90 5.65
N SER A 14 6.08 -1.79 5.62
CA SER A 14 7.04 -1.87 4.51
C SER A 14 6.33 -2.22 3.19
N GLY A 15 5.41 -3.19 3.23
CA GLY A 15 4.57 -3.54 2.08
C GLY A 15 3.67 -2.38 1.64
N PHE A 16 3.12 -1.62 2.60
CA PHE A 16 2.35 -0.40 2.33
C PHE A 16 3.21 0.66 1.61
N SER A 17 4.42 0.94 2.09
CA SER A 17 5.34 1.90 1.47
C SER A 17 5.67 1.53 0.03
N LEU A 18 6.01 0.25 -0.22
CA LEU A 18 6.25 -0.25 -1.58
C LEU A 18 5.01 -0.13 -2.47
N SER A 19 3.83 -0.45 -1.93
CA SER A 19 2.57 -0.34 -2.66
C SER A 19 2.27 1.10 -3.07
N ILE A 20 2.56 2.07 -2.21
CA ILE A 20 2.44 3.50 -2.54
C ILE A 20 3.37 3.87 -3.68
N ILE A 21 4.64 3.48 -3.60
CA ILE A 21 5.65 3.79 -4.64
C ILE A 21 5.20 3.24 -5.99
N PHE A 22 4.81 1.97 -6.05
CA PHE A 22 4.33 1.37 -7.29
C PHE A 22 3.04 2.01 -7.80
N SER A 23 2.06 2.25 -6.93
CA SER A 23 0.81 2.90 -7.33
C SER A 23 1.07 4.31 -7.87
N ALA A 24 1.89 5.11 -7.20
CA ALA A 24 2.23 6.46 -7.65
C ALA A 24 2.94 6.46 -9.01
N LEU A 25 3.92 5.57 -9.22
CA LEU A 25 4.61 5.42 -10.50
C LEU A 25 3.65 4.98 -11.62
N SER A 26 2.82 3.96 -11.37
CA SER A 26 1.85 3.48 -12.35
C SER A 26 0.79 4.53 -12.68
N LEU A 27 0.31 5.30 -11.70
CA LEU A 27 -0.64 6.40 -11.96
C LEU A 27 0.03 7.52 -12.78
N PHE A 28 1.26 7.91 -12.43
CA PHE A 28 1.99 8.93 -13.18
C PHE A 28 2.21 8.53 -14.64
N ILE A 29 2.73 7.32 -14.87
CA ILE A 29 2.94 6.78 -16.22
C ILE A 29 1.58 6.59 -16.92
N GLY A 30 0.58 6.07 -16.20
CA GLY A 30 -0.76 5.80 -16.72
C GLY A 30 -1.47 7.05 -17.24
N PHE A 31 -1.42 8.17 -16.50
CA PHE A 31 -1.97 9.44 -16.96
C PHE A 31 -1.24 10.00 -18.19
N ASN A 32 0.06 9.72 -18.33
CA ASN A 32 0.79 10.09 -19.54
C ASN A 32 0.36 9.23 -20.74
N ASN A 33 0.28 7.90 -20.57
CA ASN A 33 -0.12 6.97 -21.62
C ASN A 33 -1.58 7.18 -22.07
N GLN A 34 -2.47 7.57 -21.15
CA GLN A 34 -3.86 7.91 -21.46
C GLN A 34 -3.95 8.99 -22.54
N ARG A 35 -3.03 9.97 -22.56
CA ARG A 35 -3.00 11.03 -23.59
C ARG A 35 -2.71 10.48 -24.99
N HIS A 36 -2.13 9.29 -25.06
CA HIS A 36 -1.85 8.54 -26.29
C HIS A 36 -2.87 7.42 -26.55
N GLY A 37 -3.95 7.35 -25.76
CA GLY A 37 -5.04 6.37 -25.92
C GLY A 37 -4.84 5.04 -25.21
N ASP A 38 -3.74 4.83 -24.49
CA ASP A 38 -3.48 3.60 -23.73
C ASP A 38 -3.80 3.80 -22.23
N TYR A 39 -4.75 3.02 -21.73
CA TYR A 39 -5.24 3.07 -20.35
C TYR A 39 -4.69 1.94 -19.47
N THR A 40 -3.91 1.02 -20.03
CA THR A 40 -3.51 -0.23 -19.35
C THR A 40 -2.78 0.05 -18.04
N VAL A 41 -1.77 0.91 -18.07
CA VAL A 41 -0.94 1.24 -16.90
C VAL A 41 -1.74 2.07 -15.88
N LEU A 42 -2.68 2.91 -16.34
CA LEU A 42 -3.56 3.67 -15.46
C LEU A 42 -4.49 2.74 -14.67
N ILE A 43 -5.09 1.74 -15.34
CA ILE A 43 -5.93 0.73 -14.69
C ILE A 43 -5.12 -0.05 -13.63
N ILE A 44 -3.88 -0.44 -13.95
CA ILE A 44 -2.99 -1.09 -12.97
C ILE A 44 -2.74 -0.17 -11.77
N GLY A 45 -2.43 1.11 -12.00
CA GLY A 45 -2.20 2.08 -10.93
C GLY A 45 -3.40 2.26 -10.00
N ILE A 46 -4.62 2.28 -10.56
CA ILE A 46 -5.88 2.35 -9.80
C ILE A 46 -6.10 1.06 -9.01
N LEU A 47 -5.88 -0.11 -9.60
CA LEU A 47 -6.02 -1.40 -8.90
C LEU A 47 -5.03 -1.54 -7.74
N LEU A 48 -3.82 -0.98 -7.87
CA LEU A 48 -2.81 -0.96 -6.81
C LEU A 48 -3.22 -0.10 -5.60
N LEU A 49 -4.24 0.76 -5.69
CA LEU A 49 -4.76 1.46 -4.51
C LEU A 49 -5.41 0.51 -3.50
N ILE A 50 -5.99 -0.61 -3.95
CA ILE A 50 -6.59 -1.62 -3.07
C ILE A 50 -5.54 -2.19 -2.09
N PRO A 51 -4.39 -2.75 -2.55
CA PRO A 51 -3.36 -3.22 -1.64
C PRO A 51 -2.73 -2.10 -0.81
N VAL A 52 -2.66 -0.85 -1.29
CA VAL A 52 -2.22 0.30 -0.47
C VAL A 52 -3.07 0.42 0.79
N PHE A 53 -4.40 0.52 0.65
CA PHE A 53 -5.28 0.67 1.81
C PHE A 53 -5.32 -0.58 2.68
N TYR A 54 -5.26 -1.78 2.08
CA TYR A 54 -5.25 -3.03 2.82
C TYR A 54 -3.99 -3.19 3.68
N CYS A 55 -2.81 -2.92 3.11
CA CYS A 55 -1.54 -2.98 3.83
C CYS A 55 -1.48 -1.94 4.95
N ALA A 56 -1.97 -0.72 4.71
CA ALA A 56 -2.09 0.32 5.74
C ALA A 56 -2.95 -0.17 6.90
N TYR A 57 -4.17 -0.64 6.63
CA TYR A 57 -5.09 -1.12 7.65
C TYR A 57 -4.48 -2.24 8.48
N LYS A 58 -3.90 -3.27 7.85
CA LYS A 58 -3.29 -4.40 8.55
C LYS A 58 -2.07 -3.99 9.36
N GLY A 59 -1.21 -3.13 8.81
CA GLY A 59 -0.02 -2.62 9.48
C GLY A 59 -0.34 -1.79 10.71
N PHE A 60 -1.17 -0.76 10.56
CA PHE A 60 -1.56 0.09 11.68
C PHE A 60 -2.35 -0.68 12.74
N LYS A 61 -3.24 -1.58 12.34
CA LYS A 61 -3.96 -2.45 13.30
C LYS A 61 -2.99 -3.24 14.17
N LEU A 62 -2.02 -3.95 13.57
CA LEU A 62 -1.05 -4.75 14.33
C LEU A 62 -0.17 -3.91 15.25
N ILE A 63 0.23 -2.70 14.82
CA ILE A 63 0.99 -1.78 15.66
C ILE A 63 0.15 -1.32 16.85
N LEU A 64 -1.08 -0.88 16.61
CA LEU A 64 -1.98 -0.44 17.69
C LEU A 64 -2.29 -1.58 18.66
N ASP A 65 -2.63 -2.77 18.15
CA ASP A 65 -2.87 -3.98 18.95
C ASP A 65 -1.63 -4.36 19.77
N SER A 66 -0.42 -4.17 19.23
CA SER A 66 0.84 -4.44 19.94
C SER A 66 1.12 -3.47 21.08
N ILE A 67 0.75 -2.19 20.92
CA ILE A 67 1.01 -1.12 21.89
C ILE A 67 -0.06 -1.14 22.99
N PHE A 68 -1.33 -1.24 22.60
CA PHE A 68 -2.48 -1.13 23.51
C PHE A 68 -2.97 -2.47 24.05
N GLU A 69 -2.29 -3.58 23.72
CA GLU A 69 -2.61 -4.94 24.19
C GLU A 69 -4.07 -5.35 23.94
N LYS A 70 -4.60 -4.92 22.78
CA LYS A 70 -5.91 -5.32 22.28
C LYS A 70 -5.81 -6.42 21.22
#